data_AF-A0A7J6TWS5-F1
#
_entry.id   AF-A0A7J6TWS5-F1
#
_cell.length_a   1.000
_cell.length_b   1.000
_cell.length_c   1.000
_cell.angle_alpha   90.00
_cell.angle_beta   90.00
_cell.angle_gamma   90.00
#
_symmetry.space_group_name_H-M   'P 1'
#
loop_
_entity.id
_entity.type
_entity.pdbx_description
1 polymer ?
#
loop_
_entity_poly.entity_id
_entity_poly.type
_entity_poly.pdbx_seq_one_letter_code
_entity_poly.pdbx_strand_id
1 'polypeptide(L)'
;FVGLVNLGSTCYMNAVLQCLHAILPLVTYLLRGEHEVNETNPLGSGGDISCCVAKLLSAMRLASSGGPIVPRELKRAIDRHMAAFRGTGMQHDAAEFATALLDKLHEDLNRASPPSEPPSTPECTIEMSEEQGLERVAAEFWKAQLARNQSIVVDLFQGQMRSVFMCTSCGHSRVVFEAFNSLILPVESATGKPLSNIYDCLKEFARPTDLSGDNGWYCAKCSTLSESTCDTRLWKLPSVLMIQLRRFKQLSPTRWSKSSHH
;
A
#
# COMPACT_ATOMS: atom_id res chain seq x y z
N PHE A 1 -2.58 26.60 8.91
CA PHE A 1 -3.12 25.25 9.21
C PHE A 1 -4.63 25.35 9.30
N VAL A 2 -5.37 24.48 8.61
CA VAL A 2 -6.84 24.51 8.58
C VAL A 2 -7.41 23.14 8.94
N GLY A 3 -8.46 23.14 9.74
CA GLY A 3 -9.16 21.91 10.15
C GLY A 3 -10.15 21.41 9.10
N LEU A 4 -10.55 20.15 9.22
CA LEU A 4 -11.63 19.56 8.42
C LEU A 4 -12.82 19.23 9.33
N VAL A 5 -14.03 19.61 8.91
CA VAL A 5 -15.25 19.30 9.66
C VAL A 5 -15.55 17.79 9.60
N ASN A 6 -15.96 17.21 10.73
CA ASN A 6 -16.41 15.82 10.81
C ASN A 6 -17.86 15.73 10.28
N LEU A 7 -18.10 14.84 9.32
CA LEU A 7 -19.39 14.66 8.66
C LEU A 7 -20.19 13.47 9.21
N GLY A 8 -19.84 13.00 10.42
CA GLY A 8 -20.45 11.84 11.05
C GLY A 8 -19.55 10.61 10.92
N SER A 9 -18.75 10.36 11.96
CA SER A 9 -17.74 9.28 12.01
C SER A 9 -16.65 9.35 10.93
N THR A 10 -16.35 10.54 10.39
CA THR A 10 -15.35 10.72 9.30
C THR A 10 -13.97 11.20 9.80
N CYS A 11 -13.64 11.00 11.07
CA CYS A 11 -12.34 11.41 11.62
C CYS A 11 -11.17 10.64 10.99
N TYR A 12 -11.37 9.36 10.63
CA TYR A 12 -10.39 8.55 9.90
C TYR A 12 -10.00 9.22 8.57
N MET A 13 -10.99 9.69 7.82
CA MET A 13 -10.81 10.38 6.54
C MET A 13 -10.06 11.70 6.74
N ASN A 14 -10.47 12.50 7.73
CA ASN A 14 -9.84 13.78 8.01
C ASN A 14 -8.36 13.60 8.39
N ALA A 15 -8.02 12.58 9.19
CA ALA A 15 -6.63 12.29 9.56
C ALA A 15 -5.77 11.96 8.33
N VAL A 16 -6.25 11.07 7.45
CA VAL A 16 -5.55 10.70 6.21
C VAL A 16 -5.36 11.91 5.29
N LEU A 17 -6.40 12.73 5.10
CA LEU A 17 -6.31 13.90 4.23
C LEU A 17 -5.32 14.95 4.74
N GLN A 18 -5.21 15.12 6.05
CA GLN A 18 -4.20 15.99 6.66
C GLN A 18 -2.78 15.44 6.44
N CYS A 19 -2.59 14.12 6.56
CA CYS A 19 -1.32 13.47 6.22
C CYS A 19 -0.94 13.68 4.75
N LEU A 20 -1.88 13.45 3.82
CA LEU A 20 -1.64 13.65 2.38
C LEU A 20 -1.33 15.12 2.04
N HIS A 21 -2.01 16.07 2.68
CA HIS A 21 -1.75 17.50 2.52
C HIS A 21 -0.33 17.91 2.98
N ALA A 22 0.28 17.19 3.91
CA ALA A 22 1.64 17.42 4.34
C ALA A 22 2.70 16.92 3.32
N ILE A 23 2.30 16.05 2.38
CA ILE A 23 3.21 15.48 1.37
C ILE A 23 3.32 16.47 0.21
N LEU A 24 4.25 17.41 0.33
CA LEU A 24 4.42 18.50 -0.63
C LEU A 24 4.56 18.02 -2.10
N PRO A 25 5.35 16.99 -2.44
CA PRO A 25 5.44 16.51 -3.83
C PRO A 25 4.09 16.08 -4.41
N LEU A 26 3.27 15.40 -3.62
CA LEU A 26 1.92 14.97 -4.02
C LEU A 26 1.02 16.18 -4.24
N VAL A 27 0.98 17.10 -3.27
CA VAL A 27 0.16 18.32 -3.36
C VAL A 27 0.56 19.15 -4.57
N THR A 28 1.86 19.41 -4.77
CA THR A 28 2.35 20.19 -5.90
C THR A 28 2.00 19.52 -7.24
N TYR A 29 2.12 18.20 -7.35
CA TYR A 29 1.73 17.47 -8.56
C TYR A 29 0.24 17.62 -8.87
N LEU A 30 -0.62 17.45 -7.85
CA LEU A 30 -2.07 17.57 -8.02
C LEU A 30 -2.53 19.01 -8.34
N LEU A 31 -1.84 20.02 -7.80
CA LEU A 31 -2.21 21.42 -8.00
C LEU A 31 -1.72 22.03 -9.31
N ARG A 32 -0.66 21.47 -9.93
CA ARG A 32 -0.19 21.94 -11.24
C ARG A 32 -1.22 21.73 -12.34
N GLY A 33 -2.05 20.68 -12.22
CA GLY A 33 -3.06 20.35 -13.23
C GLY A 33 -2.50 19.91 -14.59
N GLU A 34 -1.19 19.69 -14.70
CA GLU A 34 -0.49 19.26 -15.92
C GLU A 34 -0.57 17.74 -16.15
N HIS A 35 -1.17 17.00 -15.22
CA HIS A 35 -1.30 15.56 -15.32
C HIS A 35 -2.57 15.17 -16.06
N GLU A 36 -2.45 14.23 -17.00
CA GLU A 36 -3.60 13.64 -17.66
C GLU A 36 -4.33 12.69 -16.70
N VAL A 37 -5.65 12.85 -16.62
CA VAL A 37 -6.54 11.99 -15.85
C VAL A 37 -6.98 10.85 -16.76
N ASN A 38 -6.81 9.62 -16.27
CA ASN A 38 -7.25 8.42 -16.97
C ASN A 38 -8.74 8.18 -16.72
N GLU A 39 -9.58 8.83 -17.52
CA GLU A 39 -11.04 8.71 -17.43
C GLU A 39 -11.57 7.34 -17.86
N THR A 40 -10.77 6.58 -18.62
CA THR A 40 -11.19 5.31 -19.24
C THR A 40 -10.86 4.07 -18.42
N ASN A 41 -10.02 4.21 -17.39
CA ASN A 41 -9.59 3.08 -16.59
C ASN A 41 -10.75 2.52 -15.76
N PRO A 42 -11.18 1.26 -15.98
CA PRO A 42 -12.32 0.67 -15.27
C PRO A 42 -12.08 0.51 -13.76
N LEU A 43 -10.82 0.48 -13.31
CA LEU A 43 -10.47 0.44 -11.89
C LEU A 43 -10.46 1.82 -11.23
N GLY A 44 -10.48 2.89 -12.03
CA GLY A 44 -10.50 4.28 -11.58
C GLY A 44 -11.86 4.74 -11.05
N SER A 45 -12.03 6.05 -11.04
CA SER A 45 -13.28 6.75 -10.72
C SER A 45 -13.72 7.69 -11.84
N GLY A 46 -13.10 7.59 -13.02
CA GLY A 46 -13.25 8.54 -14.10
C GLY A 46 -12.71 9.94 -13.75
N GLY A 47 -11.76 10.04 -12.81
CA GLY A 47 -11.20 11.31 -12.37
C GLY A 47 -11.95 12.02 -11.25
N ASP A 48 -13.10 11.52 -10.81
CA ASP A 48 -13.93 12.18 -9.80
C ASP A 48 -13.20 12.29 -8.45
N ILE A 49 -12.53 11.22 -8.01
CA ILE A 49 -11.77 11.20 -6.74
C ILE A 49 -10.56 12.13 -6.82
N SER A 50 -9.71 11.98 -7.84
CA SER A 50 -8.52 12.82 -8.01
C SER A 50 -8.86 14.32 -8.10
N CYS A 51 -9.91 14.68 -8.84
CA CYS A 51 -10.41 16.05 -8.95
C CYS A 51 -10.90 16.59 -7.59
N CYS A 52 -11.73 15.83 -6.86
CA CYS A 52 -12.20 16.24 -5.54
C CYS A 52 -11.07 16.37 -4.51
N VAL A 53 -10.06 15.47 -4.54
CA VAL A 53 -8.88 15.57 -3.68
C VAL A 53 -8.07 16.81 -4.02
N ALA A 54 -7.78 17.07 -5.30
CA ALA A 54 -7.03 18.25 -5.74
C ALA A 54 -7.72 19.56 -5.31
N LYS A 55 -9.05 19.66 -5.50
CA LYS A 55 -9.84 20.82 -5.05
C LYS A 55 -9.75 21.02 -3.53
N LEU A 56 -9.89 19.94 -2.76
CA LEU A 56 -9.80 20.02 -1.30
C LEU A 56 -8.40 20.46 -0.84
N LEU A 57 -7.34 19.87 -1.40
CA LEU A 57 -5.97 20.23 -1.08
C LEU A 57 -5.65 21.68 -1.46
N SER A 58 -6.19 22.16 -2.59
CA SER A 58 -6.09 23.57 -3.00
C SER A 58 -6.75 24.50 -1.98
N ALA A 59 -7.98 24.18 -1.57
CA ALA A 59 -8.69 24.94 -0.54
C ALA A 59 -7.93 24.94 0.79
N MET A 60 -7.35 23.80 1.18
CA MET A 60 -6.54 23.70 2.39
C MET A 60 -5.27 24.55 2.34
N ARG A 61 -4.63 24.65 1.17
CA ARG A 61 -3.42 25.45 0.93
C ARG A 61 -3.69 26.95 0.97
N LEU A 62 -4.81 27.38 0.38
CA LEU A 62 -5.19 28.79 0.26
C LEU A 62 -5.88 29.36 1.52
N ALA A 63 -6.34 28.49 2.42
CA ALA A 63 -6.98 28.89 3.66
C ALA A 63 -6.03 29.72 4.55
N SER A 64 -6.23 31.04 4.53
CA SER A 64 -5.33 32.00 5.17
C SER A 64 -5.72 32.30 6.63
N SER A 65 -7.02 32.21 6.98
CA SER A 65 -7.53 32.38 8.37
C SER A 65 -8.99 31.94 8.54
N GLY A 66 -9.55 31.20 7.57
CA GLY A 66 -10.94 30.75 7.59
C GLY A 66 -11.17 29.60 8.56
N GLY A 67 -12.42 29.43 9.00
CA GLY A 67 -12.85 28.27 9.79
C GLY A 67 -12.61 26.93 9.08
N PRO A 68 -12.96 25.80 9.73
CA PRO A 68 -12.68 24.48 9.18
C PRO A 68 -13.39 24.26 7.82
N ILE A 69 -12.70 23.59 6.90
CA ILE A 69 -13.22 23.26 5.57
C ILE A 69 -14.14 22.04 5.69
N VAL A 70 -15.25 22.06 4.94
CA VAL A 70 -16.21 20.95 4.92
C VAL A 70 -15.99 20.10 3.67
N PRO A 71 -15.45 18.86 3.77
CA PRO A 71 -15.10 18.03 2.61
C PRO A 71 -16.32 17.29 2.00
N ARG A 72 -17.45 17.98 1.77
CA ARG A 72 -18.69 17.33 1.30
C ARG A 72 -18.57 16.75 -0.10
N GLU A 73 -17.89 17.45 -1.01
CA GLU A 73 -17.73 16.99 -2.40
C GLU A 73 -16.92 15.70 -2.44
N LEU A 74 -15.78 15.68 -1.76
CA LEU A 74 -14.95 14.48 -1.66
C LEU A 74 -15.70 13.33 -0.98
N LYS A 75 -16.44 13.59 0.11
CA LYS A 75 -17.23 12.54 0.76
C LYS A 75 -18.26 11.92 -0.18
N ARG A 76 -18.94 12.72 -1.00
CA ARG A 76 -19.89 12.23 -2.01
C ARG A 76 -19.20 11.41 -3.11
N ALA A 77 -17.99 11.80 -3.53
CA ALA A 77 -17.21 11.02 -4.49
C ALA A 77 -16.79 9.66 -3.91
N ILE A 78 -16.34 9.64 -2.64
CA ILE A 78 -16.05 8.41 -1.89
C ILE A 78 -17.28 7.50 -1.84
N ASP A 79 -18.46 8.05 -1.53
CA ASP A 79 -19.72 7.29 -1.50
C ASP A 79 -20.06 6.65 -2.86
N ARG A 80 -19.76 7.33 -3.98
CA ARG A 80 -20.00 6.76 -5.32
C ARG A 80 -19.04 5.62 -5.62
N HIS A 81 -17.74 5.86 -5.43
CA HIS A 81 -16.66 5.05 -6.02
C HIS A 81 -15.99 4.06 -5.06
N MET A 82 -16.24 4.17 -3.76
CA MET A 82 -15.59 3.35 -2.73
C MET A 82 -16.64 2.69 -1.84
N ALA A 83 -17.16 1.55 -2.30
CA ALA A 83 -18.29 0.86 -1.65
C ALA A 83 -18.08 0.59 -0.15
N ALA A 84 -16.86 0.26 0.26
CA ALA A 84 -16.51 -0.01 1.66
C ALA A 84 -16.68 1.21 2.60
N PHE A 85 -16.68 2.44 2.07
CA PHE A 85 -16.74 3.69 2.86
C PHE A 85 -18.03 4.48 2.63
N ARG A 86 -19.08 3.79 2.13
CA ARG A 86 -20.39 4.38 1.84
C ARG A 86 -21.14 4.79 3.11
N GLY A 87 -21.81 5.93 3.03
CA GLY A 87 -22.69 6.45 4.08
C GLY A 87 -21.94 7.19 5.18
N THR A 88 -22.68 7.57 6.23
CA THR A 88 -22.15 8.26 7.41
C THR A 88 -22.60 7.53 8.67
N GLY A 89 -21.79 7.60 9.73
CA GLY A 89 -22.15 7.03 11.03
C GLY A 89 -21.36 5.78 11.43
N MET A 90 -20.70 5.10 10.50
CA MET A 90 -19.76 4.01 10.82
C MET A 90 -18.32 4.53 10.89
N GLN A 91 -17.58 4.07 11.89
CA GLN A 91 -16.13 4.31 12.00
C GLN A 91 -15.39 3.31 11.10
N HIS A 92 -14.30 3.75 10.48
CA HIS A 92 -13.46 2.91 9.61
C HIS A 92 -11.98 3.01 10.04
N ASP A 93 -11.18 2.03 9.61
CA ASP A 93 -9.74 2.08 9.80
C ASP A 93 -9.12 3.13 8.85
N ALA A 94 -8.32 4.05 9.41
CA ALA A 94 -7.63 5.07 8.64
C ALA A 94 -6.58 4.49 7.68
N ALA A 95 -5.93 3.38 8.04
CA ALA A 95 -4.96 2.71 7.19
C ALA A 95 -5.64 2.06 5.97
N GLU A 96 -6.80 1.42 6.17
CA GLU A 96 -7.61 0.87 5.09
C GLU A 96 -8.10 1.97 4.15
N PHE A 97 -8.59 3.08 4.71
CA PHE A 97 -8.99 4.24 3.91
C PHE A 97 -7.82 4.87 3.14
N ALA A 98 -6.65 5.01 3.76
CA ALA A 98 -5.47 5.55 3.10
C ALA A 98 -5.04 4.69 1.90
N THR A 99 -4.98 3.37 2.07
CA THR A 99 -4.67 2.44 0.97
C THR A 99 -5.70 2.58 -0.15
N ALA A 100 -7.01 2.50 0.17
CA ALA A 100 -8.05 2.57 -0.84
C ALA A 100 -8.09 3.92 -1.57
N LEU A 101 -7.79 5.03 -0.89
CA LEU A 101 -7.71 6.36 -1.50
C LEU A 101 -6.49 6.48 -2.41
N LEU A 102 -5.32 5.98 -1.98
CA LEU A 102 -4.12 5.96 -2.81
C LEU A 102 -4.30 5.06 -4.04
N ASP A 103 -4.99 3.94 -3.92
CA ASP A 103 -5.31 3.07 -5.06
C ASP A 103 -6.23 3.82 -6.04
N LYS A 104 -7.29 4.48 -5.57
CA LYS A 104 -8.16 5.28 -6.46
C LYS A 104 -7.42 6.45 -7.12
N LEU A 105 -6.53 7.13 -6.40
CA LEU A 105 -5.66 8.16 -6.98
C LEU A 105 -4.67 7.56 -7.98
N HIS A 106 -4.15 6.35 -7.73
CA HIS A 106 -3.29 5.66 -8.67
C HIS A 106 -4.02 5.39 -9.97
N GLU A 107 -5.19 4.76 -9.90
CA GLU A 107 -5.97 4.37 -11.08
C GLU A 107 -6.46 5.57 -11.90
N ASP A 108 -6.91 6.64 -11.23
CA ASP A 108 -7.30 7.91 -11.88
C ASP A 108 -6.11 8.59 -12.59
N LEU A 109 -4.89 8.41 -12.09
CA LEU A 109 -3.69 9.11 -12.57
C LEU A 109 -2.69 8.16 -13.24
N ASN A 110 -3.14 6.95 -13.61
CA ASN A 110 -2.31 5.95 -14.23
C ASN A 110 -2.11 6.29 -15.72
N ARG A 111 -0.86 6.64 -16.05
CA ARG A 111 -0.38 7.02 -17.39
C ARG A 111 -0.04 5.80 -18.25
N ALA A 112 0.01 4.61 -17.67
CA ALA A 112 0.27 3.40 -18.43
C ALA A 112 -0.95 3.03 -19.29
N SER A 113 -0.70 2.57 -20.51
CA SER A 113 -1.77 2.01 -21.36
C SER A 113 -2.21 0.64 -20.83
N PRO A 114 -3.49 0.25 -21.06
CA PRO A 114 -3.94 -1.11 -20.76
C PRO A 114 -3.00 -2.12 -21.44
N PRO A 115 -2.47 -3.11 -20.71
CA PRO A 115 -1.54 -4.07 -21.31
C PRO A 115 -2.25 -4.91 -22.37
N SER A 116 -1.57 -5.12 -23.50
CA SER A 116 -2.08 -5.94 -24.61
C SER A 116 -2.11 -7.44 -24.28
N GLU A 117 -1.39 -7.87 -23.24
CA GLU A 117 -1.29 -9.26 -22.81
C GLU A 117 -1.50 -9.37 -21.29
N PRO A 118 -2.06 -10.49 -20.81
CA PRO A 118 -2.18 -10.75 -19.38
C PRO A 118 -0.80 -10.81 -18.72
N PRO A 119 -0.68 -10.44 -17.43
CA PRO A 119 0.60 -10.36 -16.77
C PRO A 119 1.32 -11.71 -16.72
N SER A 120 2.56 -11.76 -17.21
CA SER A 120 3.55 -12.71 -16.71
C SER A 120 4.33 -12.02 -15.59
N THR A 121 4.19 -12.48 -14.35
CA THR A 121 5.15 -12.15 -13.30
C THR A 121 6.48 -12.79 -13.70
N PRO A 122 7.58 -12.03 -13.85
CA PRO A 122 8.89 -12.64 -14.11
C PRO A 122 9.25 -13.51 -12.92
N GLU A 123 9.10 -14.82 -13.07
CA GLU A 123 9.53 -15.80 -12.10
C GLU A 123 10.99 -16.13 -12.39
N CYS A 124 11.85 -16.07 -11.38
CA CYS A 124 13.24 -16.48 -11.57
C CYS A 124 13.65 -17.53 -10.55
N THR A 125 14.07 -18.69 -11.06
CA THR A 125 14.83 -19.70 -10.35
C THR A 125 16.31 -19.34 -10.45
N ILE A 126 16.74 -18.27 -9.77
CA ILE A 126 18.18 -17.96 -9.68
C ILE A 126 18.77 -18.86 -8.58
N GLU A 127 19.84 -19.59 -8.91
CA GLU A 127 20.70 -20.17 -7.89
C GLU A 127 21.34 -19.02 -7.09
N MET A 128 21.31 -19.12 -5.76
CA MET A 128 21.52 -18.00 -4.81
C MET A 128 22.90 -17.31 -4.85
N SER A 129 23.77 -17.59 -5.82
CA SER A 129 25.18 -17.22 -5.83
C SER A 129 25.59 -16.08 -6.78
N GLU A 130 24.71 -15.56 -7.63
CA GLU A 130 25.05 -14.47 -8.56
C GLU A 130 24.27 -13.19 -8.24
N GLU A 131 24.88 -12.28 -7.48
CA GLU A 131 24.32 -10.96 -7.11
C GLU A 131 23.88 -10.16 -8.35
N GLN A 132 24.65 -10.24 -9.44
CA GLN A 132 24.31 -9.64 -10.74
C GLN A 132 23.02 -10.22 -11.35
N GLY A 133 22.72 -11.50 -11.10
CA GLY A 133 21.48 -12.14 -11.53
C GLY A 133 20.27 -11.55 -10.81
N LEU A 134 20.38 -11.32 -9.50
CA LEU A 134 19.30 -10.73 -8.69
C LEU A 134 18.97 -9.30 -9.12
N GLU A 135 19.98 -8.47 -9.36
CA GLU A 135 19.77 -7.09 -9.83
C GLU A 135 19.03 -7.05 -11.17
N ARG A 136 19.41 -7.92 -12.12
CA ARG A 136 18.74 -8.01 -13.42
C ARG A 136 17.26 -8.38 -13.27
N VAL A 137 16.95 -9.39 -12.48
CA VAL A 137 15.56 -9.84 -12.27
C VAL A 137 14.74 -8.78 -11.52
N ALA A 138 15.35 -8.11 -10.54
CA ALA A 138 14.70 -6.99 -9.85
C ALA A 138 14.34 -5.87 -10.83
N ALA A 139 15.25 -5.52 -11.74
CA ALA A 139 15.04 -4.49 -12.75
C ALA A 139 14.00 -4.91 -13.80
N GLU A 140 14.00 -6.17 -14.25
CA GLU A 140 12.99 -6.73 -15.17
C GLU A 140 11.60 -6.71 -14.54
N PHE A 141 11.47 -7.14 -13.28
CA PHE A 141 10.22 -7.01 -12.52
C PHE A 141 9.77 -5.54 -12.45
N TRP A 142 10.67 -4.63 -12.08
CA TRP A 142 10.32 -3.22 -11.94
C TRP A 142 9.89 -2.60 -13.28
N LYS A 143 10.54 -2.98 -14.38
CA LYS A 143 10.14 -2.57 -15.74
C LYS A 143 8.74 -3.09 -16.08
N ALA A 144 8.43 -4.35 -15.79
CA ALA A 144 7.11 -4.93 -16.03
C ALA A 144 6.02 -4.33 -15.11
N GLN A 145 6.40 -3.90 -13.91
CA GLN A 145 5.53 -3.17 -12.98
C GLN A 145 5.20 -1.78 -13.53
N LEU A 146 6.23 -1.03 -13.96
CA LEU A 146 6.09 0.30 -14.56
C LEU A 146 5.44 0.27 -15.96
N ALA A 147 5.43 -0.86 -16.67
CA ALA A 147 4.70 -0.95 -17.93
C ALA A 147 3.17 -0.84 -17.75
N ARG A 148 2.67 -1.10 -16.53
CA ARG A 148 1.24 -1.14 -16.20
C ARG A 148 0.83 -0.10 -15.17
N ASN A 149 1.78 0.35 -14.35
CA ASN A 149 1.50 1.21 -13.21
C ASN A 149 2.44 2.43 -13.27
N GLN A 150 1.93 3.54 -13.81
CA GLN A 150 2.67 4.81 -13.88
C GLN A 150 1.82 5.95 -13.35
N SER A 151 1.93 6.25 -12.06
CA SER A 151 1.24 7.40 -11.49
C SER A 151 2.11 8.06 -10.42
N ILE A 152 1.70 9.25 -9.97
CA ILE A 152 2.36 9.93 -8.84
C ILE A 152 2.38 9.08 -7.58
N VAL A 153 1.42 8.17 -7.41
CA VAL A 153 1.38 7.25 -6.28
C VAL A 153 2.51 6.23 -6.37
N VAL A 154 2.77 5.69 -7.57
CA VAL A 154 3.90 4.80 -7.82
C VAL A 154 5.22 5.54 -7.61
N ASP A 155 5.34 6.75 -8.16
CA ASP A 155 6.57 7.55 -8.09
C ASP A 155 6.95 7.90 -6.63
N LEU A 156 5.95 8.14 -5.77
CA LEU A 156 6.18 8.56 -4.39
C LEU A 156 6.21 7.42 -3.38
N PHE A 157 5.27 6.48 -3.46
CA PHE A 157 5.01 5.51 -2.38
C PHE A 157 5.44 4.08 -2.72
N GLN A 158 5.69 3.76 -3.98
CA GLN A 158 5.97 2.38 -4.37
C GLN A 158 7.45 2.02 -4.20
N GLY A 159 7.71 1.01 -3.38
CA GLY A 159 8.99 0.34 -3.25
C GLY A 159 8.97 -1.07 -3.83
N GLN A 160 10.08 -1.78 -3.68
CA GLN A 160 10.23 -3.17 -4.10
C GLN A 160 10.76 -4.01 -2.94
N MET A 161 10.19 -5.19 -2.73
CA MET A 161 10.67 -6.20 -1.79
C MET A 161 11.14 -7.45 -2.53
N ARG A 162 12.02 -8.20 -1.87
CA ARG A 162 12.55 -9.49 -2.33
C ARG A 162 12.24 -10.56 -1.28
N SER A 163 11.55 -11.60 -1.72
CA SER A 163 11.17 -12.74 -0.89
C SER A 163 11.91 -13.99 -1.38
N VAL A 164 12.66 -14.64 -0.49
CA VAL A 164 13.38 -15.89 -0.77
C VAL A 164 12.63 -17.03 -0.10
N PHE A 165 12.06 -17.92 -0.91
CA PHE A 165 11.38 -19.13 -0.47
C PHE A 165 12.34 -20.31 -0.55
N MET A 166 12.49 -21.09 0.53
CA MET A 166 13.34 -22.28 0.56
C MET A 166 12.55 -23.48 1.04
N CYS A 167 12.44 -24.52 0.20
CA CYS A 167 11.80 -25.77 0.56
C CYS A 167 12.64 -26.52 1.60
N THR A 168 12.04 -26.88 2.74
CA THR A 168 12.76 -27.58 3.83
C THR A 168 13.04 -29.04 3.50
N SER A 169 12.31 -29.64 2.55
CA SER A 169 12.48 -31.04 2.15
C SER A 169 13.63 -31.27 1.16
N CYS A 170 13.82 -30.37 0.18
CA CYS A 170 14.84 -30.54 -0.88
C CYS A 170 15.85 -29.40 -0.99
N GLY A 171 15.71 -28.33 -0.20
CA GLY A 171 16.58 -27.15 -0.23
C GLY A 171 16.41 -26.26 -1.47
N HIS A 172 15.50 -26.58 -2.40
CA HIS A 172 15.24 -25.74 -3.56
C HIS A 172 14.76 -24.36 -3.13
N SER A 173 15.44 -23.34 -3.64
CA SER A 173 15.15 -21.95 -3.33
C SER A 173 14.64 -21.21 -4.54
N ARG A 174 13.73 -20.26 -4.31
CA ARG A 174 13.18 -19.38 -5.34
C ARG A 174 13.12 -17.94 -4.82
N VAL A 175 13.42 -17.00 -5.71
CA VAL A 175 13.37 -15.57 -5.41
C VAL A 175 12.17 -14.95 -6.11
N VAL A 176 11.40 -14.16 -5.38
CA VAL A 176 10.25 -13.42 -5.89
C VAL A 176 10.43 -11.95 -5.54
N PHE A 177 10.16 -11.07 -6.50
CA PHE A 177 10.09 -9.64 -6.27
C PHE A 177 8.65 -9.17 -6.29
N GLU A 178 8.32 -8.26 -5.39
CA GLU A 178 6.97 -7.70 -5.25
C GLU A 178 7.05 -6.19 -5.04
N ALA A 179 6.06 -5.46 -5.52
CA ALA A 179 5.93 -4.04 -5.25
C ALA A 179 5.12 -3.83 -3.96
N PHE A 180 5.43 -2.77 -3.21
CA PHE A 180 4.63 -2.37 -2.04
C PHE A 180 4.40 -0.87 -2.02
N ASN A 181 3.23 -0.44 -1.51
CA ASN A 181 2.89 0.97 -1.32
C ASN A 181 3.00 1.39 0.16
N SER A 182 2.99 0.41 1.08
CA SER A 182 3.15 0.63 2.52
C SER A 182 3.72 -0.60 3.20
N LEU A 183 4.31 -0.39 4.39
CA LEU A 183 4.74 -1.46 5.27
C LEU A 183 3.74 -1.64 6.40
N ILE A 184 3.22 -2.85 6.55
CA ILE A 184 2.36 -3.23 7.68
C ILE A 184 3.24 -3.90 8.72
N LEU A 185 3.60 -3.17 9.76
CA LEU A 185 4.51 -3.67 10.77
C LEU A 185 3.76 -4.28 11.96
N PRO A 186 4.20 -5.45 12.45
CA PRO A 186 3.69 -5.99 13.71
C PRO A 186 4.11 -5.08 14.87
N VAL A 187 3.27 -5.02 15.90
CA VAL A 187 3.59 -4.32 17.17
C VAL A 187 3.87 -5.29 18.32
N GLU A 188 3.82 -6.59 18.02
CA GLU A 188 4.10 -7.69 18.93
C GLU A 188 4.97 -8.70 18.19
N SER A 189 5.92 -9.31 18.89
CA SER A 189 6.72 -10.42 18.37
C SER A 189 5.86 -11.66 18.09
N ALA A 190 6.41 -12.63 17.36
CA ALA A 190 5.79 -13.96 17.19
C ALA A 190 5.42 -14.64 18.53
N THR A 191 6.10 -14.29 19.63
CA THR A 191 5.81 -14.80 20.99
C THR A 191 4.72 -14.02 21.73
N GLY A 192 4.11 -13.02 21.08
CA GLY A 192 3.07 -12.17 21.68
C GLY A 192 3.61 -11.04 22.58
N LYS A 193 4.93 -10.89 22.72
CA LYS A 193 5.53 -9.79 23.49
C LYS A 193 5.45 -8.47 22.72
N PRO A 194 5.03 -7.35 23.34
CA PRO A 194 4.98 -6.05 22.69
C PRO A 194 6.38 -5.58 22.27
N LEU A 195 6.45 -4.91 21.13
CA LEU A 195 7.68 -4.32 20.59
C LEU A 195 7.78 -2.85 21.00
N SER A 196 8.96 -2.42 21.42
CA SER A 196 9.15 -1.15 22.13
C SER A 196 9.32 0.07 21.21
N ASN A 197 9.84 -0.15 20.01
CA ASN A 197 10.18 0.91 19.07
C ASN A 197 10.05 0.43 17.62
N ILE A 198 10.13 1.38 16.68
CA ILE A 198 9.96 1.11 15.24
C ILE A 198 11.02 0.15 14.68
N TYR A 199 12.24 0.17 15.22
CA TYR A 199 13.31 -0.72 14.77
C TYR A 199 13.03 -2.17 15.16
N ASP A 200 12.45 -2.41 16.34
CA ASP A 200 12.01 -3.73 16.76
C ASP A 200 10.88 -4.25 15.85
N CYS A 201 9.92 -3.39 15.50
CA CYS A 201 8.85 -3.73 14.57
C CYS A 201 9.39 -4.10 13.17
N LEU A 202 10.39 -3.36 12.68
CA LEU A 202 11.04 -3.65 11.40
C LEU A 202 11.86 -4.94 11.44
N LYS A 203 12.55 -5.23 12.55
CA LYS A 203 13.26 -6.50 12.76
C LYS A 203 12.30 -7.68 12.78
N GLU A 204 11.17 -7.55 13.47
CA GLU A 204 10.15 -8.59 13.50
C GLU A 204 9.49 -8.77 12.13
N PHE A 205 9.23 -7.69 11.40
CA PHE A 205 8.73 -7.74 10.02
C PHE A 205 9.69 -8.50 9.08
N ALA A 206 11.01 -8.32 9.24
CA ALA A 206 12.04 -8.99 8.45
C ALA A 206 12.47 -10.36 9.02
N ARG A 207 11.75 -10.89 10.03
CA ARG A 207 12.03 -12.21 10.59
C ARG A 207 11.57 -13.28 9.60
N PRO A 208 12.41 -14.27 9.24
CA PRO A 208 11.99 -15.38 8.40
C PRO A 208 10.76 -16.09 8.96
N THR A 209 9.82 -16.40 8.08
CA THR A 209 8.56 -17.08 8.43
C THR A 209 8.55 -18.50 7.93
N ASP A 210 8.09 -19.41 8.78
CA ASP A 210 7.86 -20.80 8.39
C ASP A 210 6.45 -20.92 7.78
N LEU A 211 6.39 -21.57 6.63
CA LEU A 211 5.19 -21.80 5.85
C LEU A 211 4.88 -23.30 5.87
N SER A 212 3.76 -23.68 6.47
CA SER A 212 3.36 -25.08 6.67
C SER A 212 1.85 -25.29 6.48
N GLY A 213 1.45 -26.55 6.31
CA GLY A 213 0.06 -26.93 6.06
C GLY A 213 -0.51 -26.24 4.82
N ASP A 214 -1.71 -25.66 4.95
CA ASP A 214 -2.39 -24.93 3.88
C ASP A 214 -1.66 -23.65 3.43
N ASN A 215 -0.73 -23.15 4.26
CA ASN A 215 0.12 -22.00 3.93
C ASN A 215 1.46 -22.42 3.32
N GLY A 216 1.67 -23.72 3.05
CA GLY A 216 2.88 -24.22 2.41
C GLY A 216 3.13 -23.57 1.04
N TRP A 217 4.36 -23.67 0.55
CA TRP A 217 4.73 -23.13 -0.76
C TRP A 217 4.89 -24.27 -1.78
N TYR A 218 4.43 -24.06 -3.01
CA TYR A 218 4.55 -25.07 -4.06
C TYR A 218 5.99 -25.18 -4.54
N CYS A 219 6.64 -26.30 -4.25
CA CYS A 219 8.02 -26.54 -4.65
C CYS A 219 8.08 -27.16 -6.06
N ALA A 220 8.68 -26.46 -7.02
CA ALA A 220 8.82 -26.95 -8.40
C ALA A 220 9.71 -28.21 -8.54
N LYS A 221 10.66 -28.46 -7.62
CA LYS A 221 11.47 -29.70 -7.63
C LYS A 221 10.72 -30.90 -7.04
N CYS A 222 9.94 -30.69 -5.96
CA CYS A 222 9.15 -31.75 -5.35
C CYS A 222 7.80 -31.95 -6.04
N SER A 223 7.40 -31.01 -6.90
CA SER A 223 6.12 -30.96 -7.59
C SER A 223 4.91 -31.02 -6.64
N THR A 224 5.06 -30.49 -5.43
CA THR A 224 4.03 -30.56 -4.37
C THR A 224 4.09 -29.35 -3.44
N LEU A 225 2.98 -29.09 -2.77
CA LEU A 225 2.92 -28.15 -1.64
C LEU A 225 3.84 -28.68 -0.54
N SER A 226 4.84 -27.88 -0.16
CA SER A 226 5.88 -28.28 0.77
C SER A 226 6.04 -27.26 1.89
N GLU A 227 6.52 -27.72 3.04
CA GLU A 227 7.00 -26.82 4.07
C GLU A 227 8.19 -26.01 3.55
N SER A 228 8.20 -24.71 3.87
CA SER A 228 9.23 -23.80 3.39
C SER A 228 9.50 -22.68 4.38
N THR A 229 10.66 -22.06 4.26
CA THR A 229 10.95 -20.79 4.93
C THR A 229 10.83 -19.66 3.92
N CYS A 230 10.32 -18.51 4.34
CA CYS A 230 10.25 -17.29 3.54
C CYS A 230 11.02 -16.17 4.25
N ASP A 231 12.08 -15.67 3.60
CA ASP A 231 12.81 -14.47 4.06
C ASP A 231 12.50 -13.29 3.14
N THR A 232 11.74 -12.33 3.65
CA THR A 232 11.34 -11.11 2.93
C THR A 232 12.20 -9.92 3.35
N ARG A 233 12.78 -9.21 2.38
CA ARG A 233 13.64 -8.04 2.57
C ARG A 233 13.22 -6.88 1.68
N LEU A 234 13.45 -5.66 2.15
CA LEU A 234 13.31 -4.46 1.33
C LEU A 234 14.46 -4.42 0.32
N TRP A 235 14.12 -4.29 -0.97
CA TRP A 235 15.09 -4.20 -2.06
C TRP A 235 15.27 -2.75 -2.52
N LYS A 236 14.15 -2.04 -2.71
CA LYS A 236 14.12 -0.62 -3.08
C LYS A 236 13.11 0.11 -2.20
N LEU A 237 13.52 1.24 -1.62
CA LEU A 237 12.63 2.09 -0.83
C LEU A 237 11.95 3.16 -1.71
N PRO A 238 10.71 3.54 -1.37
CA PRO A 238 10.04 4.67 -1.99
C PRO A 238 10.57 6.02 -1.48
N SER A 239 10.23 7.10 -2.19
CA SER A 239 10.54 8.47 -1.76
C SER A 239 9.76 8.88 -0.51
N VAL A 240 8.55 8.34 -0.34
CA VAL A 240 7.68 8.53 0.81
C VAL A 240 7.27 7.15 1.34
N LEU A 241 7.85 6.75 2.47
CA LEU A 241 7.54 5.47 3.09
C LEU A 241 6.32 5.58 4.01
N MET A 242 5.21 4.94 3.63
CA MET A 242 4.05 4.81 4.50
C MET A 242 4.19 3.58 5.40
N ILE A 243 4.12 3.77 6.72
CA ILE A 243 4.20 2.70 7.71
C ILE A 243 2.88 2.60 8.48
N GLN A 244 2.27 1.43 8.44
CA GLN A 244 1.05 1.08 9.17
C GLN A 244 1.41 0.16 10.33
N LEU A 245 1.11 0.57 11.56
CA LEU A 245 1.33 -0.29 12.74
C LEU A 245 0.09 -1.16 12.96
N ARG A 246 0.24 -2.49 12.85
CA ARG A 246 -0.85 -3.45 13.02
C ARG A 246 -1.25 -3.60 14.49
N ARG A 247 -1.97 -2.60 15.01
CA ARG A 247 -2.40 -2.52 16.42
C ARG A 247 -3.75 -3.18 16.68
N PHE A 248 -4.53 -3.51 15.65
CA PHE A 248 -5.85 -4.10 15.83
C PHE A 248 -5.82 -5.58 15.44
N LYS A 249 -6.37 -6.42 16.30
CA LYS A 249 -6.62 -7.84 16.03
C LYS A 249 -8.11 -8.09 16.04
N GLN A 250 -8.61 -8.76 15.01
CA GLN A 250 -9.98 -9.22 14.96
C GLN A 250 -10.08 -10.49 15.82
N LEU A 251 -10.79 -10.41 16.95
CA LEU A 251 -11.04 -11.56 17.82
C LEU A 251 -12.29 -12.33 17.39
N SER A 252 -13.26 -11.63 16.79
CA SER A 252 -14.45 -12.19 16.16
C SER A 252 -14.98 -11.22 15.09
N PRO A 253 -15.93 -11.59 14.22
CA PRO A 253 -16.44 -10.72 13.15
C PRO A 253 -16.84 -9.31 13.61
N THR A 254 -17.29 -9.17 14.85
CA THR A 254 -17.75 -7.90 15.45
C THR A 254 -16.85 -7.38 16.58
N ARG A 255 -15.81 -8.12 17.00
CA ARG A 255 -14.96 -7.77 18.14
C ARG A 255 -13.52 -7.57 17.72
N TRP A 256 -13.01 -6.37 17.97
CA TRP A 256 -11.63 -5.99 17.73
C TRP A 256 -10.95 -5.69 19.06
N SER A 257 -9.73 -6.18 19.26
CA SER A 257 -8.86 -5.75 20.35
C SER A 257 -7.76 -4.85 19.81
N LYS A 258 -7.46 -3.78 20.55
CA LYS A 258 -6.33 -2.90 20.30
C LYS A 258 -5.16 -3.35 21.18
N SER A 259 -3.98 -3.59 20.59
CA SER A 259 -2.73 -3.77 21.33
C SER A 259 -2.45 -2.48 22.11
N SER A 260 -2.77 -2.51 23.40
CA SER A 260 -2.75 -1.38 24.31
C SER A 260 -1.47 -1.41 25.15
N HIS A 261 -0.36 -0.95 24.59
CA HIS A 261 0.85 -0.68 25.35
C HIS A 261 1.37 0.70 24.93
N HIS A 262 1.30 1.62 25.90
CA HIS A 262 1.91 2.96 25.87
C HIS A 262 3.33 2.86 26.41
#